data_AF-A0A2K3KCA2-F1
#
_entry.id   AF-A0A2K3KCA2-F1
#
_cell.length_a   1.000
_cell.length_b   1.000
_cell.length_c   1.000
_cell.angle_alpha   90.00
_cell.angle_beta   90.00
_cell.angle_gamma   90.00
#
_symmetry.space_group_name_H-M   'P 1'
#
loop_
_entity.id
_entity.type
_entity.pdbx_description
1 polymer ?
#
loop_
_entity_poly.entity_id
_entity_poly.type
_entity_poly.pdbx_seq_one_letter_code
_entity_poly.pdbx_strand_id
1 'polypeptide(L)' 'MVKLTMIARVTDGLPLAEGLDDGRDLTDGEFYKQQAKSLFKNLSRGHNEASRMSVESGPYVF' A
#
# COMPACT_ATOMS: atom_id res chain seq x y z
N MET A 1 -4.99 16.00 4.37
CA MET A 1 -5.44 14.68 3.89
C MET A 1 -4.39 13.71 4.36
N VAL A 2 -4.75 12.74 5.20
CA VAL A 2 -3.75 11.81 5.75
C VAL A 2 -3.28 10.87 4.63
N LYS A 3 -1.97 10.65 4.53
CA LYS A 3 -1.39 9.75 3.53
C LYS A 3 -0.57 8.66 4.22
N LEU A 4 -0.85 7.41 3.85
CA LEU A 4 0.03 6.27 4.08
C LEU A 4 0.89 6.11 2.83
N THR A 5 2.20 6.27 2.95
CA THR A 5 3.14 6.04 1.86
C THR A 5 3.95 4.80 2.18
N MET A 6 3.95 3.81 1.29
CA MET A 6 4.75 2.59 1.41
C MET A 6 5.47 2.31 0.09
N ILE A 7 6.77 1.99 0.19
CA ILE A 7 7.61 1.58 -0.95
C ILE A 7 8.04 0.14 -0.69
N ALA A 8 7.83 -0.74 -1.67
CA ALA A 8 8.23 -2.13 -1.60
C ALA A 8 8.88 -2.59 -2.91
N ARG A 9 9.73 -3.61 -2.81
CA ARG A 9 10.36 -4.22 -3.97
C ARG A 9 9.38 -5.16 -4.68
N VAL A 10 9.17 -4.94 -5.97
CA VAL A 10 8.19 -5.71 -6.76
C VAL A 10 8.53 -7.21 -6.81
N THR A 11 9.79 -7.61 -6.88
CA THR A 11 10.16 -9.04 -7.09
C THR A 11 9.72 -9.99 -5.98
N ASP A 12 9.56 -9.49 -4.75
CA ASP A 12 9.26 -10.32 -3.58
C ASP A 12 8.29 -9.68 -2.58
N GLY A 13 7.88 -8.43 -2.82
CA GLY A 13 6.99 -7.68 -1.94
C GLY A 13 7.66 -7.20 -0.66
N LEU A 14 9.01 -7.20 -0.59
CA LEU A 14 9.75 -6.76 0.59
C LEU A 14 9.52 -5.25 0.82
N PRO A 15 8.99 -4.82 1.98
CA PRO A 15 8.88 -3.41 2.33
C PRO A 15 10.27 -2.77 2.47
N LEU A 16 10.45 -1.58 1.88
CA LEU A 16 11.71 -0.83 1.88
C LEU A 16 11.62 0.44 2.72
N ALA A 17 10.49 1.15 2.64
CA ALA A 17 10.22 2.36 3.40
C ALA A 17 8.72 2.53 3.65
N GLU A 18 8.38 3.14 4.77
CA GLU A 18 7.01 3.53 5.10
C GLU A 18 7.00 4.87 5.84
N GLY A 19 5.92 5.64 5.64
CA GLY A 19 5.72 6.92 6.30
C GLY A 19 4.25 7.30 6.37
N LEU A 20 3.88 8.00 7.45
CA LEU A 20 2.56 8.60 7.67
C LEU A 20 2.74 10.13 7.73
N ASP A 21 2.08 10.85 6.82
CA ASP A 21 2.33 12.29 6.56
C ASP A 21 2.06 13.19 7.79
N ASP A 22 1.10 12.87 8.65
CA ASP A 22 0.58 13.82 9.65
C ASP A 22 0.87 13.43 11.11
N GLY A 23 1.55 12.30 11.39
CA GLY A 23 1.75 11.79 12.75
C GLY A 23 0.44 11.48 13.54
N ARG A 24 -0.71 11.73 12.92
CA ARG A 24 -2.04 11.34 13.36
C ARG A 24 -2.25 9.90 12.94
N ASP A 25 -2.69 9.08 13.88
CA ASP A 25 -3.10 7.72 13.57
C ASP A 25 -4.22 7.76 12.52
N LEU A 26 -3.98 7.15 11.36
CA LEU A 26 -5.06 6.75 10.47
C LEU A 26 -5.98 5.85 11.30
N THR A 27 -7.26 6.20 11.41
CA THR A 27 -8.25 5.28 11.92
C THR A 27 -8.17 4.01 11.06
N ASP A 28 -7.94 2.87 11.71
CA ASP A 28 -7.66 1.57 11.08
C ASP A 28 -6.37 1.52 10.23
N GLY A 29 -5.37 2.35 10.54
CA GLY A 29 -4.12 2.43 9.78
C GLY A 29 -3.40 1.09 9.60
N GLU A 30 -3.41 0.23 10.63
CA GLU A 30 -2.83 -1.12 10.53
C GLU A 30 -3.63 -2.01 9.56
N PHE A 31 -4.95 -1.89 9.51
CA PHE A 31 -5.77 -2.64 8.55
C PHE A 31 -5.43 -2.26 7.10
N TYR A 32 -5.33 -0.97 6.79
CA TYR A 32 -4.93 -0.51 5.45
C TYR A 32 -3.46 -0.85 5.13
N LYS A 33 -2.57 -0.87 6.13
CA LYS A 33 -1.20 -1.35 5.97
C LYS A 33 -1.15 -2.83 5.57
N GLN A 34 -2.00 -3.68 6.14
CA GLN A 34 -2.11 -5.09 5.75
C GLN A 34 -2.67 -5.25 4.33
N GLN A 35 -3.63 -4.41 3.92
CA GLN A 35 -4.11 -4.38 2.53
C GLN A 35 -3.00 -4.00 1.54
N ALA A 36 -2.21 -2.97 1.82
CA ALA A 36 -1.07 -2.58 0.99
C ALA A 36 -0.04 -3.71 0.85
N LYS A 37 0.26 -4.44 1.93
CA LYS A 37 1.13 -5.64 1.89
C LYS A 37 0.54 -6.76 1.01
N SER A 38 -0.76 -6.95 1.02
CA SER A 38 -1.45 -7.90 0.12
C SER A 38 -1.28 -7.51 -1.34
N LEU A 39 -1.39 -6.21 -1.66
CA LEU A 39 -1.13 -5.69 -3.00
C LEU A 39 0.30 -5.98 -3.44
N PHE A 40 1.31 -5.69 -2.60
CA PHE A 40 2.71 -5.99 -2.92
C PHE A 40 2.94 -7.48 -3.21
N LYS A 41 2.32 -8.37 -2.44
CA LYS A 41 2.41 -9.82 -2.65
C LYS A 41 1.75 -10.28 -3.96
N ASN A 42 0.67 -9.61 -4.39
CA ASN A 42 0.02 -9.92 -5.66
C ASN A 42 0.85 -9.40 -6.84
N LEU A 43 1.43 -8.20 -6.72
CA LEU A 43 2.35 -7.65 -7.71
C LEU A 43 3.61 -8.50 -7.87
N SER A 44 4.16 -9.04 -6.78
CA SER A 44 5.34 -9.91 -6.85
C SER A 44 5.11 -11.26 -7.50
N ARG A 45 3.85 -11.66 -7.66
CA ARG A 45 3.46 -12.87 -8.39
C ARG A 45 3.22 -12.61 -9.88
N GLY A 46 3.46 -11.39 -10.36
CA GLY A 46 3.24 -11.02 -11.76
C GLY A 46 1.77 -10.93 -12.15
N HIS A 47 0.85 -10.81 -11.17
CA HIS A 47 -0.59 -10.77 -11.44
C HIS A 47 -1.07 -9.42 -12.05
N ASN A 48 -0.20 -8.42 -12.24
CA ASN A 48 -0.56 -7.14 -12.88
C ASN A 48 0.61 -6.56 -13.71
N GLU A 49 0.33 -6.09 -14.93
CA GLU A 49 1.28 -5.38 -15.82
C GLU A 49 1.11 -3.84 -15.80
N ALA A 50 0.38 -3.26 -14.86
CA ALA A 50 0.18 -1.81 -14.83
C ALA A 50 1.31 -1.10 -14.07
N SER A 51 2.01 -0.17 -14.74
CA SER A 51 3.02 0.70 -14.10
C SER A 51 2.38 1.78 -13.21
N ARG A 52 1.06 2.00 -13.33
CA ARG A 52 0.28 2.96 -12.56
C ARG A 52 -1.19 2.49 -12.47
N MET A 53 -1.73 2.40 -11.26
CA MET A 53 -3.11 2.01 -11.00
C MET A 53 -3.67 2.73 -9.77
N SER A 54 -4.99 2.68 -9.61
CA SER A 54 -5.69 3.05 -8.39
C SER A 54 -6.59 1.91 -7.94
N VAL A 55 -6.67 1.65 -6.64
CA VAL A 55 -7.47 0.57 -6.05
C VAL A 55 -8.43 1.14 -5.02
N GLU A 56 -9.72 1.04 -5.31
CA GLU A 56 -10.80 1.42 -4.39
C GLU A 56 -10.77 0.53 -3.14
N SER A 57 -10.80 1.14 -1.95
CA SER A 57 -10.76 0.44 -0.65
C SER A 57 -11.82 0.93 0.33
N GLY A 58 -12.96 1.39 -0.18
CA GLY A 58 -14.05 1.96 0.61
C GLY A 58 -13.85 3.46 0.81
N PRO A 59 -13.65 3.94 2.05
CA PRO A 59 -13.49 5.38 2.31
C PRO A 59 -12.14 5.94 1.81
N TYR A 60 -11.22 5.09 1.35
CA TYR A 60 -9.92 5.48 0.83
C TYR A 60 -9.63 4.83 -0.54
N VAL A 61 -8.65 5.39 -1.24
CA VAL A 61 -8.14 4.89 -2.53
C VAL A 61 -6.62 4.72 -2.41
N PHE A 62 -6.12 3.55 -2.79
CA PHE A 62 -4.69 3.31 -2.99
C PHE A 62 -4.25 3.72 -4.39
#